data_AF-A0A387FQU5-F1
#
_entry.id   AF-A0A387FQU5-F1
#
_cell.length_a   1.000
_cell.length_b   1.000
_cell.length_c   1.000
_cell.angle_alpha   90.00
_cell.angle_beta   90.00
_cell.angle_gamma   90.00
#
_symmetry.space_group_name_H-M   'P 1'
#
loop_
_entity.id
_entity.type
_entity.pdbx_description
1 polymer ?
#
loop_
_entity_poly.entity_id
_entity_poly.type
_entity_poly.pdbx_seq_one_letter_code
_entity_poly.pdbx_strand_id
1 'polypeptide(L)'
;MNSLTPILSTITASFLGSFVEVVEAFTIVLAVGVTRSWRPALTGAVLALAVLAALVLIFGPLLALVPITILQFVVGVLLILFGMRWLRKAILRSLGVIALHDEEAAFSKETAALRQQSGDRRADYLAGLASFKAVLLEGVEVVFIVIAVGGAHGLTLYAALGALAAFILVMLIGLLVHRPLATVPENTLKFVVGLMLTSFGIFWTGEGIGADWPGADLALIAIFAIVALASFAIIRSLRGSVGKPTAKAAQ
;
A
#
# COMPACT_ATOMS: atom_id res chain seq x y z
N MET A 1 -14.68 28.04 6.70
CA MET A 1 -14.98 26.60 6.84
C MET A 1 -14.00 25.77 6.00
N ASN A 2 -12.70 26.14 5.98
CA ASN A 2 -11.82 25.84 4.83
C ASN A 2 -10.66 24.88 5.15
N SER A 3 -10.65 24.25 6.33
CA SER A 3 -9.56 23.34 6.76
C SER A 3 -9.97 21.87 6.80
N LEU A 4 -11.28 21.58 6.81
CA LEU A 4 -11.79 20.21 7.01
C LEU A 4 -11.61 19.33 5.78
N THR A 5 -11.81 19.87 4.58
CA THR A 5 -11.71 19.12 3.32
C THR A 5 -10.30 18.53 3.08
N PRO A 6 -9.19 19.30 3.18
CA PRO A 6 -7.85 18.74 3.00
C PRO A 6 -7.47 17.76 4.11
N ILE A 7 -7.89 18.01 5.36
CA ILE A 7 -7.63 17.08 6.46
C ILE A 7 -8.35 15.74 6.22
N LEU A 8 -9.64 15.80 5.86
CA LEU A 8 -10.44 14.60 5.64
C LEU A 8 -9.93 13.80 4.43
N SER A 9 -9.54 14.47 3.34
CA SER A 9 -8.97 13.79 2.17
C SER A 9 -7.62 13.14 2.49
N THR A 10 -6.74 13.81 3.24
CA THR A 10 -5.47 13.25 3.70
C THR A 10 -5.66 12.03 4.60
N ILE A 11 -6.56 12.13 5.60
CA ILE A 11 -6.87 11.01 6.49
C ILE A 11 -7.42 9.83 5.68
N THR A 12 -8.39 10.09 4.80
CA THR A 12 -9.06 9.04 4.01
C THR A 12 -8.10 8.37 3.05
N ALA A 13 -7.28 9.13 2.33
CA ALA A 13 -6.29 8.59 1.40
C ALA A 13 -5.24 7.73 2.12
N SER A 14 -4.71 8.23 3.25
CA SER A 14 -3.74 7.47 4.04
C SER A 14 -4.39 6.23 4.67
N PHE A 15 -5.62 6.34 5.17
CA PHE A 15 -6.36 5.21 5.72
C PHE A 15 -6.56 4.11 4.68
N LEU A 16 -7.11 4.45 3.50
CA LEU A 16 -7.41 3.46 2.46
C LEU A 16 -6.14 2.80 1.91
N GLY A 17 -5.08 3.59 1.72
CA GLY A 17 -3.78 3.07 1.28
C GLY A 17 -3.18 2.14 2.34
N SER A 18 -3.07 2.59 3.58
CA SER A 18 -2.50 1.78 4.66
C SER A 18 -3.35 0.58 5.03
N PHE A 19 -4.67 0.61 4.84
CA PHE A 19 -5.54 -0.52 5.13
C PHE A 19 -5.15 -1.76 4.33
N VAL A 20 -4.87 -1.60 3.04
CA VAL A 20 -4.50 -2.73 2.18
C VAL A 20 -3.15 -3.32 2.60
N GLU A 21 -2.16 -2.46 2.80
CA GLU A 21 -0.81 -2.88 3.18
C GLU A 21 -0.78 -3.57 4.55
N VAL A 22 -1.59 -3.09 5.50
CA VAL A 22 -1.70 -3.76 6.81
C VAL A 22 -2.44 -5.09 6.69
N VAL A 23 -3.43 -5.22 5.81
CA VAL A 23 -4.10 -6.50 5.55
C VAL A 23 -3.10 -7.53 5.00
N GLU A 24 -2.29 -7.17 4.01
CA GLU A 24 -1.28 -8.07 3.43
C GLU A 24 -0.24 -8.50 4.48
N ALA A 25 0.30 -7.55 5.25
CA ALA A 25 1.23 -7.86 6.33
C ALA A 25 0.59 -8.76 7.40
N PHE A 26 -0.66 -8.47 7.79
CA PHE A 26 -1.40 -9.25 8.78
C PHE A 26 -1.64 -10.68 8.29
N THR A 27 -2.02 -10.88 7.04
CA THR A 27 -2.23 -12.21 6.45
C THR A 27 -0.97 -13.07 6.56
N ILE A 28 0.21 -12.50 6.26
CA ILE A 28 1.47 -13.24 6.34
C ILE A 28 1.82 -13.55 7.81
N VAL A 29 1.69 -12.58 8.72
CA VAL A 29 1.96 -12.81 10.15
C VAL A 29 1.01 -13.87 10.73
N LEU A 30 -0.26 -13.85 10.33
CA LEU A 30 -1.24 -14.87 10.70
C LEU A 30 -0.86 -16.24 10.14
N ALA A 31 -0.41 -16.31 8.88
CA ALA A 31 0.08 -17.55 8.25
C ALA A 31 1.22 -18.16 9.04
N VAL A 32 2.20 -17.35 9.43
CA VAL A 32 3.34 -17.78 10.23
C VAL A 32 2.90 -18.21 11.63
N GLY A 33 2.05 -17.42 12.29
CA GLY A 33 1.56 -17.69 13.65
C GLY A 33 0.75 -18.98 13.77
N VAL A 34 -0.13 -19.24 12.81
CA VAL A 34 -1.01 -20.43 12.81
C VAL A 34 -0.27 -21.71 12.39
N THR A 35 0.73 -21.60 11.52
CA THR A 35 1.43 -22.79 10.98
C THR A 35 2.61 -23.25 11.80
N ARG A 36 3.29 -22.32 12.48
CA ARG A 36 4.41 -22.65 13.34
C ARG A 36 4.19 -22.27 14.78
N SER A 37 4.33 -21.00 15.09
CA SER A 37 4.31 -20.53 16.46
C SER A 37 4.11 -19.01 16.49
N TRP A 38 3.26 -18.56 17.40
CA TRP A 38 2.95 -17.14 17.59
C TRP A 38 4.14 -16.35 18.14
N ARG A 39 5.03 -16.99 18.90
CA ARG A 39 6.19 -16.30 19.49
C ARG A 39 7.13 -15.74 18.41
N PRO A 40 7.71 -16.55 17.49
CA PRO A 40 8.55 -16.03 16.43
C PRO A 40 7.83 -15.06 15.48
N ALA A 41 6.57 -15.34 15.13
CA ALA A 41 5.77 -14.48 14.27
C ALA A 41 5.64 -13.06 14.84
N LEU A 42 5.20 -12.96 16.10
CA LEU A 42 5.04 -11.69 16.80
C LEU A 42 6.39 -11.01 17.05
N THR A 43 7.44 -11.75 17.41
CA THR A 43 8.77 -11.15 17.56
C THR A 43 9.27 -10.54 16.26
N GLY A 44 9.05 -11.21 15.12
CA GLY A 44 9.43 -10.70 13.81
C GLY A 44 8.66 -9.42 13.46
N ALA A 45 7.34 -9.44 13.67
CA ALA A 45 6.48 -8.27 13.44
C ALA A 45 6.86 -7.08 14.33
N VAL A 46 7.05 -7.30 15.64
CA VAL A 46 7.44 -6.24 16.59
C VAL A 46 8.82 -5.67 16.26
N LEU A 47 9.79 -6.51 15.91
CA LEU A 47 11.11 -6.05 15.49
C LEU A 47 11.03 -5.20 14.21
N ALA A 48 10.22 -5.60 13.23
CA ALA A 48 10.00 -4.82 12.02
C ALA A 48 9.37 -3.46 12.32
N LEU A 49 8.33 -3.42 13.17
CA LEU A 49 7.71 -2.17 13.63
C LEU A 49 8.70 -1.27 14.37
N ALA A 50 9.58 -1.83 15.20
CA ALA A 50 10.62 -1.07 15.89
C ALA A 50 11.63 -0.47 14.91
N VAL A 51 12.04 -1.22 13.88
CA VAL A 51 12.91 -0.69 12.81
C VAL A 51 12.19 0.42 12.03
N LEU A 52 10.93 0.24 11.65
CA LEU A 52 10.14 1.26 10.97
C LEU A 52 10.01 2.54 11.82
N ALA A 53 9.72 2.39 13.10
CA ALA A 53 9.65 3.52 14.04
C ALA A 53 11.00 4.24 14.13
N ALA A 54 12.12 3.50 14.24
CA ALA A 54 13.44 4.09 14.25
C ALA A 54 13.75 4.84 12.94
N LEU A 55 13.42 4.26 11.78
CA LEU A 55 13.58 4.91 10.48
C LEU A 55 12.78 6.21 10.41
N VAL A 56 11.51 6.21 10.82
CA VAL A 56 10.66 7.41 10.80
C VAL A 56 11.16 8.47 11.77
N LEU A 57 11.60 8.09 12.98
CA LEU A 57 12.11 9.04 13.97
C LEU A 57 13.45 9.66 13.55
N ILE A 58 14.30 8.91 12.86
CA ILE A 58 15.60 9.39 12.38
C ILE A 58 15.43 10.23 11.12
N PHE A 59 14.72 9.72 10.11
CA PHE A 59 14.62 10.36 8.79
C PHE A 59 13.48 11.37 8.68
N GLY A 60 12.41 11.23 9.45
CA GLY A 60 11.27 12.16 9.44
C GLY A 60 11.65 13.61 9.67
N PRO A 61 12.41 13.95 10.73
CA PRO A 61 12.91 15.31 10.95
C PRO A 61 13.83 15.80 9.84
N LEU A 62 14.63 14.91 9.24
CA LEU A 62 15.53 15.27 8.14
C LEU A 62 14.76 15.70 6.89
N LEU A 63 13.56 15.17 6.64
CA LEU A 63 12.70 15.60 5.54
C LEU A 63 12.25 17.06 5.67
N ALA A 64 12.10 17.57 6.89
CA ALA A 64 11.72 18.96 7.14
C ALA A 64 12.84 19.96 6.79
N LEU A 65 14.09 19.49 6.66
CA LEU A 65 15.22 20.29 6.25
C LEU A 65 15.35 20.39 4.73
N VAL A 66 14.63 19.55 3.98
CA VAL A 66 14.69 19.52 2.51
C VAL A 66 13.80 20.63 1.95
N PRO A 67 14.28 21.45 0.99
CA PRO A 67 13.45 22.44 0.32
C PRO A 67 12.18 21.82 -0.26
N ILE A 68 11.04 22.48 -0.05
CA ILE A 68 9.73 21.96 -0.44
C ILE A 68 9.64 21.61 -1.94
N THR A 69 10.30 22.37 -2.80
CA THR A 69 10.33 22.13 -4.25
C THR A 69 11.04 20.82 -4.60
N ILE A 70 12.16 20.51 -3.93
CA ILE A 70 12.88 19.25 -4.10
C ILE A 70 12.04 18.10 -3.56
N LEU A 71 11.40 18.29 -2.40
CA LEU A 71 10.53 17.30 -1.80
C LEU A 71 9.34 16.98 -2.72
N GLN A 72 8.67 18.01 -3.25
CA GLN A 72 7.57 17.89 -4.23
C GLN A 72 8.02 17.12 -5.47
N PHE A 73 9.16 17.47 -6.05
CA PHE A 73 9.66 16.77 -7.23
C PHE A 73 9.95 15.29 -6.94
N VAL A 74 10.77 14.99 -5.92
CA VAL A 74 11.21 13.63 -5.60
C VAL A 74 10.05 12.76 -5.17
N VAL A 75 9.23 13.24 -4.23
CA VAL A 75 8.05 12.50 -3.75
C VAL A 75 7.02 12.38 -4.86
N GLY A 76 6.82 13.42 -5.68
CA GLY A 76 5.95 13.37 -6.84
C GLY A 76 6.33 12.28 -7.84
N VAL A 77 7.62 12.16 -8.15
CA VAL A 77 8.13 11.08 -9.03
C VAL A 77 7.92 9.71 -8.39
N LEU A 78 8.25 9.55 -7.10
CA LEU A 78 8.05 8.28 -6.39
C LEU A 78 6.56 7.89 -6.35
N LEU A 79 5.67 8.86 -6.18
CA LEU A 79 4.23 8.67 -6.18
C LEU A 79 3.70 8.19 -7.52
N ILE A 80 4.20 8.76 -8.62
CA ILE A 80 3.89 8.27 -9.96
C ILE A 80 4.36 6.83 -10.09
N LEU A 81 5.59 6.50 -9.69
CA LEU A 81 6.14 5.16 -9.81
C LEU A 81 5.35 4.12 -9.00
N PHE A 82 5.02 4.42 -7.74
CA PHE A 82 4.22 3.54 -6.88
C PHE A 82 2.78 3.42 -7.38
N GLY A 83 2.13 4.55 -7.63
CA GLY A 83 0.76 4.59 -8.16
C GLY A 83 0.63 3.81 -9.46
N MET A 84 1.59 3.95 -10.38
CA MET A 84 1.60 3.20 -11.65
C MET A 84 1.83 1.70 -11.46
N ARG A 85 2.64 1.27 -10.46
CA ARG A 85 2.79 -0.15 -10.15
C ARG A 85 1.47 -0.77 -9.71
N TRP A 86 0.75 -0.09 -8.82
CA TRP A 86 -0.55 -0.53 -8.33
C TRP A 86 -1.61 -0.48 -9.44
N LEU A 87 -1.70 0.65 -10.15
CA LEU A 87 -2.66 0.86 -11.23
C LEU A 87 -2.47 -0.16 -12.35
N ARG A 88 -1.22 -0.45 -12.75
CA ARG A 88 -0.91 -1.50 -13.74
C ARG A 88 -1.42 -2.86 -13.28
N LYS A 89 -1.07 -3.29 -12.05
CA LYS A 89 -1.51 -4.58 -11.52
C LYS A 89 -3.03 -4.64 -11.45
N ALA A 90 -3.69 -3.57 -10.99
CA ALA A 90 -5.13 -3.52 -10.85
C ALA A 90 -5.87 -3.56 -12.20
N ILE A 91 -5.36 -2.85 -13.22
CA ILE A 91 -5.88 -2.90 -14.59
C ILE A 91 -5.73 -4.33 -15.14
N LEU A 92 -4.55 -4.94 -15.04
CA LEU A 92 -4.31 -6.30 -15.56
C LEU A 92 -5.18 -7.35 -14.88
N ARG A 93 -5.42 -7.21 -13.58
CA ARG A 93 -6.36 -8.05 -12.82
C ARG A 93 -7.81 -7.84 -13.26
N SER A 94 -8.23 -6.59 -13.48
CA SER A 94 -9.58 -6.27 -13.98
C SER A 94 -9.85 -6.79 -15.40
N LEU A 95 -8.79 -7.01 -16.18
CA LEU A 95 -8.83 -7.59 -17.51
C LEU A 95 -8.78 -9.13 -17.50
N GLY A 96 -8.57 -9.76 -16.35
CA GLY A 96 -8.43 -11.22 -16.23
C GLY A 96 -7.12 -11.78 -16.78
N VAL A 97 -6.12 -10.93 -17.07
CA VAL A 97 -4.78 -11.35 -17.52
C VAL A 97 -3.99 -11.94 -16.35
N ILE A 98 -4.14 -11.33 -15.17
CA ILE A 98 -3.54 -11.78 -13.92
C ILE A 98 -4.69 -12.16 -12.98
N ALA A 99 -4.55 -13.26 -12.25
CA ALA A 99 -5.51 -13.63 -11.22
C ALA A 99 -5.67 -12.51 -10.19
N LEU A 100 -6.90 -12.33 -9.70
CA LEU A 100 -7.14 -11.49 -8.54
C LEU A 100 -6.28 -12.03 -7.38
N HIS A 101 -5.70 -11.11 -6.63
CA HIS A 101 -4.98 -11.52 -5.43
C HIS A 101 -6.01 -12.04 -4.43
N ASP A 102 -5.68 -13.18 -3.85
CA ASP A 102 -6.52 -13.89 -2.91
C ASP A 102 -5.67 -14.12 -1.67
N GLU A 103 -6.03 -13.43 -0.59
CA GLU A 103 -5.37 -13.52 0.70
C GLU A 103 -5.40 -14.95 1.25
N GLU A 104 -6.43 -15.74 0.96
CA GLU A 104 -6.50 -17.15 1.37
C GLU A 104 -5.53 -18.02 0.54
N ALA A 105 -5.37 -17.71 -0.75
CA ALA A 105 -4.35 -18.34 -1.59
C ALA A 105 -2.93 -17.93 -1.18
N ALA A 106 -2.69 -16.66 -0.85
CA ALA A 106 -1.41 -16.17 -0.35
C ALA A 106 -1.07 -16.81 1.00
N PHE A 107 -2.02 -16.84 1.93
CA PHE A 107 -1.92 -17.54 3.21
C PHE A 107 -1.57 -19.00 3.00
N SER A 108 -2.34 -19.74 2.19
CA SER A 108 -2.12 -21.18 1.97
C SER A 108 -0.76 -21.47 1.32
N LYS A 109 -0.32 -20.65 0.36
CA LYS A 109 1.02 -20.76 -0.24
C LYS A 109 2.12 -20.57 0.80
N GLU A 110 2.02 -19.54 1.63
CA GLU A 110 2.99 -19.28 2.68
C GLU A 110 2.98 -20.41 3.72
N THR A 111 1.80 -20.91 4.08
CA THR A 111 1.68 -22.05 5.00
C THR A 111 2.34 -23.31 4.44
N ALA A 112 2.23 -23.56 3.14
CA ALA A 112 2.84 -24.72 2.49
C ALA A 112 4.37 -24.60 2.46
N ALA A 113 4.90 -23.42 2.17
CA ALA A 113 6.34 -23.15 2.19
C ALA A 113 6.94 -23.36 3.59
N LEU A 114 6.27 -22.83 4.63
CA LEU A 114 6.69 -22.99 6.02
C LEU A 114 6.57 -24.44 6.51
N ARG A 115 5.56 -25.19 6.05
CA ARG A 115 5.42 -26.63 6.35
C ARG A 115 6.52 -27.47 5.71
N GLN A 116 6.97 -27.16 4.50
CA GLN A 116 8.09 -27.87 3.88
C GLN A 116 9.41 -27.65 4.62
N GLN A 117 9.58 -26.49 5.27
CA GLN A 117 10.77 -26.16 6.06
C GLN A 117 10.66 -26.61 7.53
N SER A 118 9.61 -27.38 7.88
CA SER A 118 9.29 -27.75 9.26
C SER A 118 10.24 -28.76 9.92
N GLY A 119 11.06 -29.46 9.14
CA GLY A 119 12.08 -30.39 9.68
C GLY A 119 13.36 -29.70 10.16
N ASP A 120 13.55 -28.42 9.89
CA ASP A 120 14.78 -27.70 10.20
C ASP A 120 14.78 -27.16 11.65
N ARG A 121 15.91 -27.30 12.35
CA ARG A 121 16.17 -26.67 13.66
C ARG A 121 16.03 -25.15 13.61
N ARG A 122 16.14 -24.55 12.42
CA ARG A 122 16.00 -23.10 12.19
C ARG A 122 14.59 -22.66 11.82
N ALA A 123 13.60 -23.55 11.82
CA ALA A 123 12.24 -23.23 11.36
C ALA A 123 11.61 -22.03 12.11
N ASP A 124 11.81 -21.91 13.42
CA ASP A 124 11.31 -20.76 14.20
C ASP A 124 11.99 -19.45 13.80
N TYR A 125 13.30 -19.49 13.51
CA TYR A 125 14.03 -18.32 13.04
C TYR A 125 13.57 -17.88 11.65
N LEU A 126 13.38 -18.83 10.73
CA LEU A 126 12.89 -18.55 9.38
C LEU A 126 11.46 -18.01 9.39
N ALA A 127 10.60 -18.55 10.26
CA ALA A 127 9.25 -18.06 10.50
C ALA A 127 9.26 -16.60 11.00
N GLY A 128 10.08 -16.29 12.02
CA GLY A 128 10.24 -14.93 12.51
C GLY A 128 10.78 -13.99 11.43
N LEU A 129 11.72 -14.44 10.60
CA LEU A 129 12.27 -13.66 9.50
C LEU A 129 11.24 -13.41 8.39
N ALA A 130 10.37 -14.37 8.08
CA ALA A 130 9.28 -14.19 7.13
C ALA A 130 8.30 -13.12 7.61
N SER A 131 7.87 -13.19 8.87
CA SER A 131 7.02 -12.16 9.49
C SER A 131 7.71 -10.79 9.51
N PHE A 132 9.00 -10.75 9.89
CA PHE A 132 9.78 -9.51 9.89
C PHE A 132 9.83 -8.87 8.50
N LYS A 133 10.15 -9.65 7.46
CA LYS A 133 10.24 -9.15 6.09
C LYS A 133 8.91 -8.64 5.58
N ALA A 134 7.82 -9.37 5.85
CA ALA A 134 6.47 -8.96 5.46
C ALA A 134 6.10 -7.63 6.10
N VAL A 135 6.15 -7.54 7.44
CA VAL A 135 5.81 -6.29 8.15
C VAL A 135 6.71 -5.13 7.75
N LEU A 136 8.01 -5.38 7.53
CA LEU A 136 8.94 -4.34 7.10
C LEU A 136 8.60 -3.85 5.69
N LEU A 137 8.31 -4.75 4.75
CA LEU A 137 8.03 -4.40 3.36
C LEU A 137 6.75 -3.58 3.26
N GLU A 138 5.63 -4.11 3.77
CA GLU A 138 4.35 -3.41 3.67
C GLU A 138 4.34 -2.16 4.56
N GLY A 139 5.02 -2.20 5.70
CA GLY A 139 5.16 -1.04 6.57
C GLY A 139 5.98 0.10 5.96
N VAL A 140 6.95 -0.19 5.08
CA VAL A 140 7.62 0.85 4.29
C VAL A 140 6.65 1.48 3.29
N GLU A 141 5.78 0.69 2.64
CA GLU A 141 4.74 1.24 1.76
C GLU A 141 3.77 2.16 2.53
N VAL A 142 3.38 1.77 3.75
CA VAL A 142 2.59 2.63 4.66
C VAL A 142 3.30 3.95 4.97
N VAL A 143 4.58 3.91 5.35
CA VAL A 143 5.38 5.12 5.64
C VAL A 143 5.46 6.01 4.39
N PHE A 144 5.65 5.41 3.22
CA PHE A 144 5.68 6.13 1.96
C PHE A 144 4.36 6.86 1.68
N ILE A 145 3.21 6.19 1.88
CA ILE A 145 1.87 6.79 1.74
C ILE A 145 1.69 7.97 2.70
N VAL A 146 2.07 7.81 3.97
CA VAL A 146 1.94 8.88 4.99
C VAL A 146 2.76 10.11 4.61
N ILE A 147 4.00 9.92 4.17
CA ILE A 147 4.88 11.03 3.74
C ILE A 147 4.32 11.68 2.48
N ALA A 148 3.87 10.87 1.52
CA ALA A 148 3.38 11.36 0.25
C ALA A 148 2.09 12.19 0.37
N VAL A 149 1.12 11.69 1.12
CA VAL A 149 -0.18 12.35 1.29
C VAL A 149 -0.11 13.46 2.34
N GLY A 150 0.66 13.26 3.40
CA GLY A 150 0.75 14.19 4.53
C GLY A 150 1.79 15.30 4.37
N GLY A 151 2.90 15.03 3.68
CA GLY A 151 4.01 15.97 3.50
C GLY A 151 3.61 17.23 2.73
N ALA A 152 2.51 17.19 2.00
CA ALA A 152 2.17 18.25 1.08
C ALA A 152 1.66 19.56 1.66
N HIS A 153 1.03 19.47 2.81
CA HIS A 153 0.43 20.62 3.47
C HIS A 153 0.84 20.68 4.95
N GLY A 154 1.95 20.00 5.32
CA GLY A 154 2.33 19.81 6.72
C GLY A 154 1.31 18.98 7.52
N LEU A 155 0.52 18.15 6.83
CA LEU A 155 -0.55 17.33 7.40
C LEU A 155 -0.09 15.90 7.72
N THR A 156 1.23 15.68 7.83
CA THR A 156 1.83 14.37 8.14
C THR A 156 1.22 13.74 9.39
N LEU A 157 0.86 14.54 10.40
CA LEU A 157 0.19 14.05 11.60
C LEU A 157 -1.18 13.45 11.27
N TYR A 158 -1.98 14.10 10.43
CA TYR A 158 -3.30 13.61 10.03
C TYR A 158 -3.20 12.37 9.14
N ALA A 159 -2.22 12.32 8.24
CA ALA A 159 -1.93 11.11 7.46
C ALA A 159 -1.54 9.95 8.39
N ALA A 160 -0.66 10.18 9.37
CA ALA A 160 -0.26 9.19 10.35
C ALA A 160 -1.45 8.68 11.19
N LEU A 161 -2.40 9.56 11.56
CA LEU A 161 -3.63 9.16 12.23
C LEU A 161 -4.51 8.26 11.34
N GLY A 162 -4.61 8.56 10.04
CA GLY A 162 -5.30 7.70 9.08
C GLY A 162 -4.67 6.30 8.97
N ALA A 163 -3.34 6.23 8.86
CA ALA A 163 -2.60 4.97 8.85
C ALA A 163 -2.75 4.19 10.16
N LEU A 164 -2.69 4.86 11.31
CA LEU A 164 -2.89 4.27 12.62
C LEU A 164 -4.31 3.71 12.78
N ALA A 165 -5.33 4.44 12.32
CA ALA A 165 -6.71 3.97 12.36
C ALA A 165 -6.91 2.72 11.50
N ALA A 166 -6.29 2.66 10.31
CA ALA A 166 -6.28 1.47 9.47
C ALA A 166 -5.62 0.29 10.17
N PHE A 167 -4.45 0.52 10.80
CA PHE A 167 -3.74 -0.51 11.56
C PHE A 167 -4.60 -1.09 12.70
N ILE A 168 -5.17 -0.22 13.54
CA ILE A 168 -6.02 -0.62 14.66
C ILE A 168 -7.23 -1.43 14.16
N LEU A 169 -7.89 -0.94 13.11
CA LEU A 169 -9.06 -1.62 12.55
C LEU A 169 -8.72 -3.02 12.05
N VAL A 170 -7.62 -3.18 11.29
CA VAL A 170 -7.21 -4.50 10.78
C VAL A 170 -6.84 -5.43 11.93
N MET A 171 -6.13 -4.96 12.96
CA MET A 171 -5.83 -5.78 14.14
C MET A 171 -7.11 -6.23 14.86
N LEU A 172 -8.08 -5.33 15.06
CA LEU A 172 -9.35 -5.67 15.69
C LEU A 172 -10.15 -6.70 14.90
N ILE A 173 -10.27 -6.52 13.58
CA ILE A 173 -10.96 -7.49 12.71
C ILE A 173 -10.20 -8.82 12.72
N GLY A 174 -8.87 -8.79 12.62
CA GLY A 174 -8.01 -9.96 12.65
C GLY A 174 -8.15 -10.79 13.94
N LEU A 175 -8.23 -10.11 15.10
CA LEU A 175 -8.49 -10.73 16.40
C LEU A 175 -9.90 -11.32 16.53
N LEU A 176 -10.88 -10.83 15.78
CA LEU A 176 -12.23 -11.40 15.78
C LEU A 176 -12.34 -12.59 14.83
N VAL A 177 -11.78 -12.46 13.63
CA VAL A 177 -11.99 -13.39 12.51
C VAL A 177 -11.01 -14.57 12.54
N HIS A 178 -9.78 -14.38 13.04
CA HIS A 178 -8.71 -15.41 13.09
C HIS A 178 -8.44 -16.11 11.74
N ARG A 179 -8.79 -15.47 10.61
CA ARG A 179 -8.60 -15.96 9.24
C ARG A 179 -8.08 -14.81 8.36
N PRO A 180 -7.40 -15.12 7.23
CA PRO A 180 -7.02 -14.10 6.26
C PRO A 180 -8.26 -13.29 5.80
N LEU A 181 -8.08 -11.99 5.60
CA LEU A 181 -9.17 -11.06 5.29
C LEU A 181 -9.52 -11.10 3.79
N ALA A 182 -9.86 -12.29 3.29
CA ALA A 182 -10.13 -12.57 1.88
C ALA A 182 -11.35 -11.82 1.29
N THR A 183 -12.17 -11.20 2.14
CA THR A 183 -13.34 -10.40 1.71
C THR A 183 -12.99 -8.94 1.38
N VAL A 184 -11.75 -8.51 1.62
CA VAL A 184 -11.32 -7.14 1.32
C VAL A 184 -11.19 -6.96 -0.20
N PRO A 185 -11.83 -5.93 -0.79
CA PRO A 185 -11.72 -5.66 -2.23
C PRO A 185 -10.37 -4.99 -2.56
N GLU A 186 -9.25 -5.68 -2.30
CA GLU A 186 -7.87 -5.19 -2.46
C GLU A 186 -7.65 -4.59 -3.85
N ASN A 187 -8.11 -5.27 -4.90
CA ASN A 187 -7.94 -4.78 -6.26
C ASN A 187 -8.60 -3.40 -6.48
N THR A 188 -9.79 -3.20 -5.91
CA THR A 188 -10.50 -1.91 -6.01
C THR A 188 -9.78 -0.84 -5.21
N LEU A 189 -9.31 -1.18 -4.00
CA LEU A 189 -8.54 -0.25 -3.16
C LEU A 189 -7.22 0.14 -3.81
N LYS A 190 -6.40 -0.81 -4.28
CA LYS A 190 -5.15 -0.53 -5.02
C LYS A 190 -5.40 0.21 -6.33
N PHE A 191 -6.54 0.00 -6.99
CA PHE A 191 -6.92 0.81 -8.16
C PHE A 191 -7.20 2.26 -7.78
N VAL A 192 -8.08 2.49 -6.80
CA VAL A 192 -8.46 3.85 -6.36
C VAL A 192 -7.27 4.59 -5.78
N VAL A 193 -6.52 3.95 -4.87
CA VAL A 193 -5.32 4.55 -4.28
C VAL A 193 -4.25 4.74 -5.35
N GLY A 194 -4.08 3.80 -6.28
CA GLY A 194 -3.19 3.97 -7.44
C GLY A 194 -3.53 5.21 -8.27
N LEU A 195 -4.81 5.46 -8.57
CA LEU A 195 -5.26 6.69 -9.23
C LEU A 195 -4.92 7.93 -8.40
N MET A 196 -5.16 7.90 -7.09
CA MET A 196 -4.88 9.03 -6.19
C MET A 196 -3.39 9.33 -6.15
N LEU A 197 -2.53 8.33 -5.93
CA LEU A 197 -1.08 8.46 -5.87
C LEU A 197 -0.51 8.97 -7.20
N THR A 198 -0.94 8.40 -8.34
CA THR A 198 -0.47 8.86 -9.65
C THR A 198 -0.89 10.30 -9.93
N SER A 199 -2.13 10.67 -9.60
CA SER A 199 -2.63 12.03 -9.83
C SER A 199 -1.91 13.06 -8.96
N PHE A 200 -1.74 12.74 -7.68
CA PHE A 200 -0.98 13.57 -6.75
C PHE A 200 0.48 13.68 -7.16
N GLY A 201 1.06 12.57 -7.62
CA GLY A 201 2.43 12.54 -8.13
C GLY A 201 2.63 13.45 -9.34
N ILE A 202 1.71 13.45 -10.31
CA ILE A 202 1.74 14.36 -11.46
C ILE A 202 1.67 15.82 -11.00
N PHE A 203 0.72 16.13 -10.11
CA PHE A 203 0.55 17.48 -9.56
C PHE A 203 1.85 17.96 -8.87
N TRP A 204 2.45 17.11 -8.03
CA TRP A 204 3.67 17.39 -7.28
C TRP A 204 4.93 17.49 -8.13
N THR A 205 5.07 16.61 -9.12
CA THR A 205 6.18 16.72 -10.07
C THR A 205 6.09 18.03 -10.85
N GLY A 206 4.88 18.47 -11.21
CA GLY A 206 4.64 19.78 -11.85
C GLY A 206 5.07 20.96 -10.95
N GLU A 207 4.58 21.01 -9.71
CA GLU A 207 4.96 22.04 -8.73
C GLU A 207 6.48 22.03 -8.47
N GLY A 208 7.07 20.85 -8.34
CA GLY A 208 8.51 20.69 -8.10
C GLY A 208 9.41 21.18 -9.23
N ILE A 209 8.92 21.24 -10.47
CA ILE A 209 9.63 21.84 -11.62
C ILE A 209 9.20 23.30 -11.88
N GLY A 210 8.36 23.88 -11.03
CA GLY A 210 7.89 25.27 -11.13
C GLY A 210 6.74 25.49 -12.10
N ALA A 211 5.92 24.47 -12.36
CA ALA A 211 4.73 24.62 -13.19
C ALA A 211 3.58 25.26 -12.41
N ASP A 212 3.05 26.38 -12.90
CA ASP A 212 1.87 27.03 -12.33
C ASP A 212 0.60 26.32 -12.78
N TRP A 213 -0.06 25.58 -11.89
CA TRP A 213 -1.30 24.88 -12.22
C TRP A 213 -2.49 25.84 -12.35
N PRO A 214 -3.28 25.78 -13.45
CA PRO A 214 -4.46 26.60 -13.59
C PRO A 214 -5.52 26.22 -12.55
N GLY A 215 -5.92 27.19 -11.72
CA GLY A 215 -6.84 26.95 -10.61
C GLY A 215 -6.18 26.37 -9.35
N ALA A 216 -4.84 26.41 -9.27
CA ALA A 216 -4.05 25.91 -8.13
C ALA A 216 -4.44 24.47 -7.76
N ASP A 217 -4.85 24.23 -6.52
CA ASP A 217 -5.21 22.89 -6.01
C ASP A 217 -6.38 22.24 -6.77
N LEU A 218 -7.24 23.01 -7.46
CA LEU A 218 -8.33 22.45 -8.26
C LEU A 218 -7.83 21.65 -9.47
N ALA A 219 -6.61 21.92 -9.93
CA ALA A 219 -5.99 21.15 -10.99
C ALA A 219 -5.83 19.66 -10.61
N LEU A 220 -5.68 19.35 -9.32
CA LEU A 220 -5.62 17.96 -8.84
C LEU A 220 -6.89 17.17 -9.19
N ILE A 221 -8.07 17.80 -9.14
CA ILE A 221 -9.34 17.16 -9.52
C ILE A 221 -9.35 16.87 -11.01
N ALA A 222 -8.88 17.82 -11.83
CA ALA A 222 -8.81 17.64 -13.28
C ALA A 222 -7.79 16.54 -13.65
N ILE A 223 -6.62 16.53 -13.04
CA ILE A 223 -5.60 15.48 -13.22
C ILE A 223 -6.19 14.12 -12.84
N PHE A 224 -6.85 14.02 -11.68
CA PHE A 224 -7.49 12.78 -11.25
C PHE A 224 -8.54 12.30 -12.25
N ALA A 225 -9.40 13.20 -12.74
CA ALA A 225 -10.39 12.87 -13.75
C ALA A 225 -9.74 12.35 -15.04
N ILE A 226 -8.66 12.97 -15.51
CA ILE A 226 -7.93 12.55 -16.72
C ILE A 226 -7.31 11.17 -16.52
N VAL A 227 -6.60 10.94 -15.40
CA VAL A 227 -5.95 9.65 -15.09
C VAL A 227 -6.99 8.54 -14.95
N ALA A 228 -8.12 8.83 -14.29
CA ALA A 228 -9.23 7.89 -14.17
C ALA A 228 -9.83 7.54 -15.53
N LEU A 229 -10.16 8.55 -16.36
CA LEU A 229 -10.71 8.36 -17.70
C LEU A 229 -9.76 7.55 -18.59
N ALA A 230 -8.46 7.86 -18.56
CA ALA A 230 -7.45 7.10 -19.29
C ALA A 230 -7.40 5.64 -18.82
N SER A 231 -7.44 5.40 -17.52
CA SER A 231 -7.45 4.05 -16.94
C SER A 231 -8.68 3.25 -17.37
N PHE A 232 -9.87 3.87 -17.33
CA PHE A 232 -11.11 3.23 -17.81
C PHE A 232 -11.11 2.99 -19.31
N ALA A 233 -10.56 3.91 -20.10
CA ALA A 233 -10.41 3.74 -21.55
C ALA A 233 -9.49 2.56 -21.88
N ILE A 234 -8.37 2.41 -21.17
CA ILE A 234 -7.44 1.28 -21.29
C ILE A 234 -8.17 -0.03 -20.96
N ILE A 235 -8.88 -0.10 -19.83
CA ILE A 235 -9.64 -1.29 -19.44
C ILE A 235 -10.69 -1.64 -20.52
N ARG A 236 -11.45 -0.65 -21.00
CA ARG A 236 -12.49 -0.87 -22.00
C ARG A 236 -11.93 -1.35 -23.34
N SER A 237 -10.83 -0.74 -23.79
CA SER A 237 -10.17 -1.08 -25.06
C SER A 237 -9.57 -2.49 -25.01
N LEU A 238 -8.85 -2.81 -23.93
CA LEU A 238 -8.17 -4.10 -23.80
C LEU A 238 -9.12 -5.25 -23.45
N ARG A 239 -10.29 -4.99 -22.85
CA ARG A 239 -11.30 -6.01 -22.56
C ARG A 239 -11.81 -6.72 -23.82
N GLY A 240 -11.78 -6.06 -24.98
CA GLY A 240 -12.12 -6.67 -26.26
C GLY A 240 -11.01 -7.54 -26.86
N SER A 241 -9.75 -7.29 -26.50
CA SER A 241 -8.56 -7.94 -27.09
C SER A 241 -8.00 -9.06 -26.22
N VAL A 242 -8.22 -9.02 -24.90
CA VAL A 242 -7.79 -10.06 -23.97
C VAL A 242 -8.79 -11.22 -24.06
N GLY A 243 -8.45 -12.22 -24.88
CA GLY A 243 -9.12 -13.52 -24.85
C GLY A 243 -9.06 -14.14 -23.45
N LYS A 244 -10.13 -14.83 -23.04
CA LYS A 244 -10.23 -15.52 -21.74
C LYS A 244 -8.93 -16.27 -21.42
N PRO A 245 -8.41 -16.18 -20.18
CA PRO A 245 -7.16 -16.84 -19.82
C PRO A 245 -7.23 -18.34 -20.13
N THR A 246 -6.35 -18.82 -21.00
CA THR A 246 -6.12 -20.25 -21.20
C THR A 246 -5.52 -20.82 -19.92
N ALA A 247 -6.21 -21.80 -19.34
CA ALA A 247 -5.90 -22.49 -18.08
C ALA A 247 -4.60 -23.33 -18.12
N LYS A 248 -3.45 -22.72 -18.46
CA LYS A 248 -2.20 -23.47 -18.69
C LYS A 248 -0.95 -22.82 -18.08
N ALA A 249 -1.07 -22.27 -16.87
CA ALA A 249 0.07 -21.89 -16.04
C ALA A 249 -0.16 -22.30 -14.58
N ALA A 250 -0.44 -23.59 -14.38
CA ALA A 250 -0.37 -24.28 -13.09
C ALA A 250 0.37 -25.61 -13.31
N GLN A 251 1.67 -25.51 -13.50
CA GLN A 251 2.65 -26.58 -13.26
C GLN A 251 3.88 -25.93 -12.64
#